data_AF-A0A1V6YLB7-F1
#
_entry.id   AF-A0A1V6YLB7-F1
#
_cell.length_a   1.000
_cell.length_b   1.000
_cell.length_c   1.000
_cell.angle_alpha   90.00
_cell.angle_beta   90.00
_cell.angle_gamma   90.00
#
_symmetry.space_group_name_H-M   'P 1'
#
loop_
_entity.id
_entity.type
_entity.pdbx_description
1 polymer ?
#
loop_
_entity_poly.entity_id
_entity_poly.type
_entity_poly.pdbx_seq_one_letter_code
_entity_poly.pdbx_strand_id
1 'polypeptide(L)'
;MPSQNDTAKQFRALHQPGNPLILTNVYDAATASVIAALPTASAIATGSYAIAATIGVDDNALTKAQNLTAIAAIAASARATNPTKPLTVDVQDGHGDASELADTIRQVIALGAVGCNLEDMDATGVLWSVDEAAARVGVAVQAAREAGVPDFVVNARTDVLLTENGTVEEAVQRGRAFLNAGATTIFVWGGPSGRGVSSAEVKKLVDALGGMVNVKMNLRDGFLGVKEIRELGVARISVGPELWRAAMKAFTERAEQVLAIPATNPIYAGISITAVFIDNAGTIILATKWPIIIRRSTFVRSTIARAASATPAQVGVGTQVVIVVVEGETKVAVVHVSVRTQAGALPHPPAGQTAASVWEEDVVNKSGFGVGVD
;
A
#
# COMPACT_ATOMS: atom_id res chain seq x y z
N MET A 1 9.45 33.41 6.41
CA MET A 1 8.53 32.25 6.45
C MET A 1 7.35 32.62 7.32
N PRO A 2 6.12 32.19 7.02
CA PRO A 2 4.97 32.40 7.90
C PRO A 2 5.29 31.93 9.31
N SER A 3 4.79 32.64 10.32
CA SER A 3 4.89 32.15 11.70
C SER A 3 4.08 30.86 11.84
N GLN A 4 4.36 30.06 12.87
CA GLN A 4 3.56 28.88 13.14
C GLN A 4 2.08 29.22 13.36
N ASN A 5 1.79 30.39 13.95
CA ASN A 5 0.42 30.85 14.10
C ASN A 5 -0.24 31.28 12.78
N ASP A 6 0.51 31.77 11.80
CA ASP A 6 -0.05 32.04 10.46
C ASP A 6 -0.47 30.73 9.78
N THR A 7 0.32 29.66 9.93
CA THR A 7 -0.05 28.32 9.48
C THR A 7 -1.28 27.79 10.24
N ALA A 8 -1.40 28.08 11.54
CA ALA A 8 -2.58 27.72 12.34
C ALA A 8 -3.85 28.47 11.88
N LYS A 9 -3.75 29.78 11.60
CA LYS A 9 -4.84 30.56 11.00
C LYS A 9 -5.28 29.99 9.65
N GLN A 10 -4.32 29.64 8.79
CA GLN A 10 -4.61 29.01 7.51
C GLN A 10 -5.33 27.68 7.72
N PHE A 11 -4.84 26.83 8.61
CA PHE A 11 -5.46 25.54 8.92
C PHE A 11 -6.89 25.69 9.47
N ARG A 12 -7.10 26.64 10.38
CA ARG A 12 -8.41 26.96 10.93
C ARG A 12 -9.40 27.36 9.84
N ALA A 13 -8.99 28.22 8.89
CA ALA A 13 -9.82 28.68 7.79
C ALA A 13 -10.24 27.60 6.78
N LEU A 14 -9.59 26.42 6.81
CA LEU A 14 -10.00 25.28 5.98
C LEU A 14 -11.26 24.56 6.49
N HIS A 15 -11.66 24.79 7.74
CA HIS A 15 -12.83 24.14 8.34
C HIS A 15 -14.11 24.92 7.98
N GLN A 16 -14.67 24.63 6.81
CA GLN A 16 -15.81 25.36 6.24
C GLN A 16 -17.05 24.45 6.16
N PRO A 17 -18.13 24.73 6.90
CA PRO A 17 -19.39 24.00 6.77
C PRO A 17 -19.86 23.92 5.32
N GLY A 18 -20.17 22.70 4.85
CA GLY A 18 -20.58 22.44 3.46
C GLY A 18 -19.44 22.43 2.43
N ASN A 19 -18.20 22.71 2.86
CA ASN A 19 -16.99 22.52 2.06
C ASN A 19 -15.90 21.85 2.94
N PRO A 20 -16.09 20.56 3.27
CA PRO A 20 -15.29 19.93 4.32
C PRO A 20 -13.83 19.79 3.95
N LEU A 21 -12.95 20.07 4.90
CA LEU A 21 -11.54 19.66 4.85
C LEU A 21 -11.44 18.14 4.98
N ILE A 22 -10.80 17.49 4.02
CA ILE A 22 -10.56 16.03 4.05
C ILE A 22 -9.14 15.77 4.55
N LEU A 23 -9.02 14.94 5.59
CA LEU A 23 -7.75 14.56 6.20
C LEU A 23 -7.53 13.05 6.08
N THR A 24 -6.49 12.71 5.33
CA THR A 24 -5.95 11.35 5.23
C THR A 24 -4.93 11.17 6.35
N ASN A 25 -5.28 10.41 7.39
CA ASN A 25 -4.42 10.25 8.55
C ASN A 25 -3.17 9.43 8.20
N VAL A 26 -1.99 9.99 8.46
CA VAL A 26 -0.68 9.37 8.33
C VAL A 26 -0.23 8.75 9.65
N TYR A 27 0.74 7.86 9.60
CA TYR A 27 1.18 7.09 10.77
C TYR A 27 2.69 6.89 10.89
N ASP A 28 3.46 7.28 9.86
CA ASP A 28 4.92 7.24 9.87
C ASP A 28 5.52 8.31 8.94
N ALA A 29 6.84 8.41 8.92
CA ALA A 29 7.55 9.36 8.06
C ALA A 29 7.30 9.11 6.56
N ALA A 30 7.14 7.85 6.14
CA ALA A 30 6.96 7.50 4.74
C ALA A 30 5.60 8.00 4.22
N THR A 31 4.52 7.68 4.92
CA THR A 31 3.17 8.15 4.63
C THR A 31 3.03 9.67 4.76
N ALA A 32 3.72 10.28 5.73
CA ALA A 32 3.80 11.73 5.84
C ALA A 32 4.38 12.39 4.58
N SER A 33 5.49 11.85 4.04
CA SER A 33 6.09 12.39 2.81
C SER A 33 5.16 12.26 1.60
N VAL A 34 4.44 11.13 1.47
CA VAL A 34 3.48 10.91 0.39
C VAL A 34 2.37 11.96 0.45
N ILE A 35 1.70 12.13 1.61
CA ILE A 35 0.62 13.11 1.75
C ILE A 35 1.12 14.55 1.66
N ALA A 36 2.34 14.83 2.14
CA ALA A 36 2.96 16.14 2.02
C ALA A 36 3.22 16.54 0.55
N ALA A 37 3.61 15.59 -0.29
CA ALA A 37 3.87 15.81 -1.71
C ALA A 37 2.60 16.01 -2.56
N LEU A 38 1.45 15.48 -2.11
CA LEU A 38 0.19 15.59 -2.87
C LEU A 38 -0.32 17.05 -2.93
N PRO A 39 -0.50 17.63 -4.13
CA PRO A 39 -1.06 18.98 -4.28
C PRO A 39 -2.52 19.08 -3.79
N THR A 40 -3.24 17.97 -3.80
CA THR A 40 -4.65 17.89 -3.37
C THR A 40 -4.82 17.84 -1.85
N ALA A 41 -3.77 17.55 -1.10
CA ALA A 41 -3.82 17.51 0.36
C ALA A 41 -3.55 18.91 0.94
N SER A 42 -4.57 19.52 1.55
CA SER A 42 -4.46 20.86 2.15
C SER A 42 -3.76 20.86 3.52
N ALA A 43 -3.69 19.71 4.18
CA ALA A 43 -3.07 19.53 5.50
C ALA A 43 -2.67 18.05 5.70
N ILE A 44 -1.87 17.80 6.73
CA ILE A 44 -1.45 16.47 7.19
C ILE A 44 -2.05 16.24 8.56
N ALA A 45 -2.59 15.06 8.80
CA ALA A 45 -3.13 14.65 10.09
C ALA A 45 -2.49 13.34 10.53
N THR A 46 -2.16 13.17 11.81
CA THR A 46 -1.82 11.84 12.34
C THR A 46 -3.07 11.10 12.82
N GLY A 47 -3.00 9.78 13.00
CA GLY A 47 -4.04 9.00 13.68
C GLY A 47 -3.43 8.00 14.66
N SER A 48 -3.85 8.06 15.92
CA SER A 48 -3.22 7.29 17.02
C SER A 48 -3.29 5.78 16.76
N TYR A 49 -4.45 5.27 16.33
CA TYR A 49 -4.63 3.84 15.99
C TYR A 49 -3.57 3.34 15.02
N ALA A 50 -3.32 4.09 13.95
CA ALA A 50 -2.39 3.67 12.92
C ALA A 50 -0.94 3.81 13.39
N ILE A 51 -0.63 4.83 14.20
CA ILE A 51 0.67 4.96 14.88
C ILE A 51 0.90 3.76 15.81
N ALA A 52 -0.04 3.44 16.69
CA ALA A 52 0.04 2.33 17.64
C ALA A 52 0.26 1.00 16.90
N ALA A 53 -0.50 0.77 15.83
CA ALA A 53 -0.39 -0.43 15.02
C ALA A 53 0.99 -0.57 14.34
N THR A 54 1.64 0.55 13.95
CA THR A 54 2.99 0.49 13.35
C THR A 54 4.08 0.06 14.31
N ILE A 55 3.87 0.28 15.62
CA ILE A 55 4.81 -0.12 16.68
C ILE A 55 4.35 -1.39 17.42
N GLY A 56 3.27 -2.02 16.96
CA GLY A 56 2.78 -3.29 17.48
C GLY A 56 2.10 -3.20 18.86
N VAL A 57 1.50 -2.06 19.19
CA VAL A 57 0.72 -1.90 20.43
C VAL A 57 -0.74 -1.56 20.12
N ASP A 58 -1.63 -1.87 21.06
CA ASP A 58 -3.02 -1.43 21.01
C ASP A 58 -3.10 0.10 21.16
N ASP A 59 -4.09 0.73 20.53
CA ASP A 59 -4.28 2.18 20.54
C ASP A 59 -4.41 2.74 21.97
N ASN A 60 -5.17 2.06 22.83
CA ASN A 60 -5.34 2.44 24.24
C ASN A 60 -4.04 2.25 25.07
N ALA A 61 -3.08 1.49 24.56
CA ALA A 61 -1.77 1.28 25.20
C ALA A 61 -0.68 2.21 24.62
N LEU A 62 -1.01 3.05 23.64
CA LEU A 62 -0.08 4.01 23.07
C LEU A 62 0.28 5.09 24.11
N THR A 63 1.52 5.06 24.55
CA THR A 63 2.00 6.04 25.53
C THR A 63 2.29 7.39 24.88
N LYS A 64 2.24 8.46 25.68
CA LYS A 64 2.68 9.82 25.28
C LYS A 64 4.05 9.82 24.60
N ALA A 65 5.02 9.11 25.17
CA ALA A 65 6.38 9.06 24.65
C ALA A 65 6.45 8.39 23.27
N GLN A 66 5.70 7.31 23.06
CA GLN A 66 5.61 6.63 21.76
C GLN A 66 4.93 7.54 20.72
N ASN A 67 3.81 8.16 21.09
CA ASN A 67 3.07 9.05 20.19
C ASN A 67 3.91 10.26 19.77
N LEU A 68 4.57 10.94 20.73
CA LEU A 68 5.46 12.07 20.44
C LEU A 68 6.67 11.68 19.58
N THR A 69 7.22 10.48 19.78
CA THR A 69 8.31 9.95 18.94
C THR A 69 7.85 9.80 17.48
N ALA A 70 6.67 9.21 17.26
CA ALA A 70 6.10 9.08 15.92
C ALA A 70 5.78 10.44 15.29
N ILE A 71 5.16 11.35 16.06
CA ILE A 71 4.84 12.72 15.61
C ILE A 71 6.12 13.47 15.20
N ALA A 72 7.22 13.34 15.94
CA ALA A 72 8.48 13.99 15.60
C ALA A 72 9.02 13.52 14.24
N ALA A 73 9.01 12.21 13.97
CA ALA A 73 9.42 11.65 12.69
C ALA A 73 8.51 12.09 11.54
N ILE A 74 7.19 12.09 11.76
CA ILE A 74 6.18 12.56 10.81
C ILE A 74 6.39 14.05 10.49
N ALA A 75 6.54 14.89 11.52
CA ALA A 75 6.71 16.34 11.37
C ALA A 75 8.00 16.68 10.61
N ALA A 76 9.10 15.99 10.91
CA ALA A 76 10.36 16.16 10.19
C ALA A 76 10.22 15.81 8.70
N SER A 77 9.62 14.66 8.39
CA SER A 77 9.40 14.20 7.00
C SER A 77 8.45 15.12 6.22
N ALA A 78 7.33 15.50 6.85
CA ALA A 78 6.36 16.43 6.30
C ALA A 78 7.00 17.78 5.95
N ARG A 79 7.76 18.35 6.88
CA ARG A 79 8.43 19.65 6.70
C ARG A 79 9.51 19.60 5.61
N ALA A 80 10.28 18.50 5.54
CA ALA A 80 11.28 18.30 4.49
C ALA A 80 10.64 18.22 3.11
N THR A 81 9.42 17.67 3.02
CA THR A 81 8.69 17.51 1.75
C THR A 81 7.92 18.77 1.36
N ASN A 82 7.19 19.38 2.31
CA ASN A 82 6.44 20.61 2.11
C ASN A 82 6.37 21.41 3.43
N PRO A 83 7.22 22.44 3.62
CA PRO A 83 7.33 23.17 4.88
C PRO A 83 6.12 24.08 5.19
N THR A 84 5.20 24.25 4.24
CA THR A 84 4.04 25.14 4.38
C THR A 84 2.74 24.41 4.68
N LYS A 85 2.71 23.07 4.55
CA LYS A 85 1.49 22.30 4.76
C LYS A 85 1.22 22.16 6.27
N PRO A 86 0.03 22.56 6.77
CA PRO A 86 -0.32 22.41 8.17
C PRO A 86 -0.26 20.96 8.65
N LEU A 87 0.23 20.76 9.87
CA LEU A 87 0.20 19.47 10.57
C LEU A 87 -0.76 19.55 11.76
N THR A 88 -1.74 18.65 11.82
CA THR A 88 -2.55 18.39 13.02
C THR A 88 -2.24 17.00 13.54
N VAL A 89 -2.26 16.80 14.86
CA VAL A 89 -1.87 15.52 15.47
C VAL A 89 -2.98 14.93 16.33
N ASP A 90 -3.04 13.62 16.43
CA ASP A 90 -3.92 12.93 17.37
C ASP A 90 -3.21 12.77 18.72
N VAL A 91 -3.74 13.38 19.78
CA VAL A 91 -3.18 13.30 21.14
C VAL A 91 -4.04 12.44 22.06
N GLN A 92 -4.96 11.66 21.50
CA GLN A 92 -5.90 10.83 22.25
C GLN A 92 -6.61 11.69 23.30
N ASP A 93 -6.57 11.25 24.55
CA ASP A 93 -7.20 11.86 25.71
C ASP A 93 -6.36 13.02 26.30
N GLY A 94 -5.16 13.27 25.77
CA GLY A 94 -4.18 14.25 26.27
C GLY A 94 -3.03 13.64 27.09
N HIS A 95 -3.09 12.33 27.38
CA HIS A 95 -2.15 11.55 28.17
C HIS A 95 -1.96 12.06 29.61
N GLY A 96 -3.04 12.05 30.41
CA GLY A 96 -2.98 12.32 31.84
C GLY A 96 -3.89 13.45 32.32
N ASP A 97 -3.51 14.12 33.41
CA ASP A 97 -4.27 15.22 34.00
C ASP A 97 -4.20 16.52 33.16
N ALA A 98 -4.79 17.60 33.67
CA ALA A 98 -4.79 18.89 32.98
C ALA A 98 -3.39 19.49 32.78
N SER A 99 -2.47 19.30 33.73
CA SER A 99 -1.09 19.77 33.62
C SER A 99 -0.33 18.97 32.56
N GLU A 100 -0.51 17.65 32.56
CA GLU A 100 0.09 16.76 31.58
C GLU A 100 -0.43 17.01 30.16
N LEU A 101 -1.74 17.29 30.02
CA LEU A 101 -2.34 17.72 28.76
C LEU A 101 -1.74 19.04 28.26
N ALA A 102 -1.63 20.05 29.13
CA ALA A 102 -1.01 21.32 28.75
C ALA A 102 0.43 21.15 28.26
N ASP A 103 1.21 20.29 28.94
CA ASP A 103 2.54 19.91 28.52
C ASP A 103 2.54 19.16 27.17
N THR A 104 1.64 18.19 26.96
CA THR A 104 1.47 17.49 25.68
C THR A 104 1.23 18.48 24.54
N ILE A 105 0.36 19.46 24.74
CA ILE A 105 0.06 20.50 23.73
C ILE A 105 1.30 21.35 23.42
N ARG A 106 2.06 21.78 24.43
CA ARG A 106 3.32 22.52 24.22
C ARG A 106 4.34 21.69 23.45
N GLN A 107 4.46 20.40 23.74
CA GLN A 107 5.39 19.51 23.05
C GLN A 107 5.02 19.29 21.57
N VAL A 108 3.73 19.05 21.25
CA VAL A 108 3.34 18.90 19.84
C VAL A 108 3.47 20.20 19.05
N ILE A 109 3.24 21.36 19.69
CA ILE A 109 3.50 22.67 19.09
C ILE A 109 5.00 22.84 18.82
N ALA A 110 5.88 22.44 19.74
CA ALA A 110 7.32 22.50 19.53
C ALA A 110 7.78 21.64 18.33
N LEU A 111 7.06 20.56 18.01
CA LEU A 111 7.30 19.74 16.82
C LEU A 111 6.77 20.38 15.52
N GLY A 112 5.98 21.45 15.61
CA GLY A 112 5.40 22.18 14.48
C GLY A 112 3.93 21.91 14.21
N ALA A 113 3.24 21.18 15.10
CA ALA A 113 1.79 20.99 14.96
C ALA A 113 1.05 22.32 15.16
N VAL A 114 -0.04 22.49 14.41
CA VAL A 114 -0.93 23.67 14.47
C VAL A 114 -2.37 23.30 14.82
N GLY A 115 -2.61 22.03 15.12
CA GLY A 115 -3.86 21.55 15.66
C GLY A 115 -3.74 20.18 16.29
N CYS A 116 -4.78 19.77 17.01
CA CYS A 116 -4.89 18.42 17.53
C CYS A 116 -6.30 17.83 17.41
N ASN A 117 -6.37 16.51 17.55
CA ASN A 117 -7.55 15.77 17.96
C ASN A 117 -7.43 15.45 19.45
N LEU A 118 -8.45 15.77 20.25
CA LEU A 118 -8.49 15.55 21.71
C LEU A 118 -9.83 14.92 22.09
N GLU A 119 -9.83 13.74 22.70
CA GLU A 119 -11.05 12.99 23.04
C GLU A 119 -11.50 13.16 24.49
N ASP A 120 -12.77 12.84 24.75
CA ASP A 120 -13.43 13.02 26.04
C ASP A 120 -13.57 11.72 26.87
N MET A 121 -12.82 10.70 26.48
CA MET A 121 -12.74 9.40 27.14
C MET A 121 -11.30 9.14 27.58
N ASP A 122 -11.11 8.73 28.83
CA ASP A 122 -9.78 8.42 29.34
C ASP A 122 -9.25 7.07 28.81
N ALA A 123 -7.97 6.80 29.05
CA ALA A 123 -7.33 5.55 28.64
C ALA A 123 -7.96 4.27 29.25
N THR A 124 -8.79 4.38 30.28
CA THR A 124 -9.53 3.26 30.87
C THR A 124 -10.89 3.00 30.21
N GLY A 125 -11.29 3.87 29.27
CA GLY A 125 -12.56 3.80 28.57
C GLY A 125 -13.70 4.51 29.30
N VAL A 126 -13.39 5.37 30.27
CA VAL A 126 -14.38 6.13 31.04
C VAL A 126 -14.52 7.53 30.45
N LEU A 127 -15.75 7.93 30.13
CA LEU A 127 -16.05 9.30 29.72
C LEU A 127 -15.87 10.26 30.90
N TRP A 128 -15.20 11.37 30.64
CA TRP A 128 -15.31 12.53 31.51
C TRP A 128 -16.73 13.11 31.48
N SER A 129 -17.11 13.78 32.57
CA SER A 129 -18.29 14.62 32.55
C SER A 129 -18.17 15.71 31.48
N VAL A 130 -19.31 16.26 31.04
CA VAL A 130 -19.35 17.31 30.01
C VAL A 130 -18.47 18.51 30.42
N ASP A 131 -18.52 18.90 31.70
CA ASP A 131 -17.80 20.05 32.22
C ASP A 131 -16.29 19.79 32.30
N GLU A 132 -15.87 18.59 32.74
CA GLU A 132 -14.46 18.19 32.77
C GLU A 132 -13.87 18.12 31.37
N ALA A 133 -14.58 17.48 30.42
CA ALA A 133 -14.13 17.39 29.03
C ALA A 133 -14.02 18.77 28.37
N ALA A 134 -14.99 19.67 28.62
CA ALA A 134 -14.93 21.04 28.13
C ALA A 134 -13.77 21.83 28.77
N ALA A 135 -13.52 21.64 30.07
CA ALA A 135 -12.37 22.25 30.74
C ALA A 135 -11.05 21.78 30.13
N ARG A 136 -10.92 20.48 29.78
CA ARG A 136 -9.74 19.93 29.08
C ARG A 136 -9.53 20.56 27.70
N VAL A 137 -10.61 20.77 26.93
CA VAL A 137 -10.52 21.55 25.67
C VAL A 137 -9.99 22.96 25.92
N GLY A 138 -10.50 23.65 26.95
CA GLY A 138 -10.02 24.97 27.34
C GLY A 138 -8.54 24.99 27.74
N VAL A 139 -8.07 23.96 28.46
CA VAL A 139 -6.65 23.78 28.79
C VAL A 139 -5.80 23.67 27.53
N ALA A 140 -6.23 22.90 26.54
CA ALA A 140 -5.48 22.77 25.29
C ALA A 140 -5.39 24.10 24.51
N VAL A 141 -6.50 24.83 24.42
CA VAL A 141 -6.55 26.16 23.78
C VAL A 141 -5.64 27.16 24.51
N GLN A 142 -5.67 27.16 25.85
CA GLN A 142 -4.88 28.06 26.67
C GLN A 142 -3.38 27.74 26.58
N ALA A 143 -3.00 26.46 26.67
CA ALA A 143 -1.61 26.03 26.52
C ALA A 143 -1.05 26.40 25.13
N ALA A 144 -1.86 26.29 24.07
CA ALA A 144 -1.46 26.69 22.73
C ALA A 144 -1.26 28.21 22.58
N ARG A 145 -2.14 29.01 23.19
CA ARG A 145 -1.99 30.47 23.27
C ARG A 145 -0.70 30.87 23.97
N GLU A 146 -0.41 30.25 25.12
CA GLU A 146 0.82 30.48 25.88
C GLU A 146 2.08 30.08 25.10
N ALA A 147 1.99 29.04 24.27
CA ALA A 147 3.07 28.61 23.37
C ALA A 147 3.21 29.48 22.11
N GLY A 148 2.43 30.56 21.96
CA GLY A 148 2.51 31.49 20.83
C GLY A 148 1.72 31.08 19.59
N VAL A 149 0.79 30.12 19.72
CA VAL A 149 -0.10 29.65 18.64
C VAL A 149 -1.57 29.83 19.05
N PRO A 150 -2.06 31.07 19.25
CA PRO A 150 -3.43 31.34 19.70
C PRO A 150 -4.53 30.86 18.73
N ASP A 151 -4.21 30.58 17.46
CA ASP A 151 -5.15 30.06 16.45
C ASP A 151 -5.05 28.53 16.28
N PHE A 152 -4.42 27.83 17.24
CA PHE A 152 -4.31 26.38 17.23
C PHE A 152 -5.69 25.71 17.15
N VAL A 153 -5.82 24.75 16.23
CA VAL A 153 -7.10 24.09 15.95
C VAL A 153 -7.28 22.89 16.86
N VAL A 154 -8.27 22.95 17.75
CA VAL A 154 -8.71 21.78 18.52
C VAL A 154 -9.91 21.15 17.82
N ASN A 155 -9.75 19.93 17.32
CA ASN A 155 -10.85 19.05 16.91
C ASN A 155 -11.24 18.19 18.12
N ALA A 156 -12.20 18.66 18.91
CA ALA A 156 -12.65 17.99 20.11
C ALA A 156 -13.51 16.78 19.75
N ARG A 157 -13.09 15.59 20.16
CA ARG A 157 -13.75 14.32 19.90
C ARG A 157 -14.61 13.94 21.08
N THR A 158 -15.82 13.45 20.79
CA THR A 158 -16.63 12.75 21.77
C THR A 158 -16.84 11.30 21.37
N ASP A 159 -16.63 10.43 22.35
CA ASP A 159 -16.83 8.99 22.26
C ASP A 159 -18.13 8.53 22.93
N VAL A 160 -19.02 9.49 23.21
CA VAL A 160 -20.29 9.22 23.91
C VAL A 160 -21.10 8.08 23.27
N LEU A 161 -21.14 8.01 21.95
CA LEU A 161 -21.88 6.99 21.21
C LEU A 161 -21.27 5.57 21.32
N LEU A 162 -20.04 5.42 21.83
CA LEU A 162 -19.44 4.12 22.14
C LEU A 162 -19.97 3.54 23.46
N THR A 163 -20.55 4.37 24.32
CA THR A 163 -21.13 3.91 25.59
C THR A 163 -22.49 3.27 25.39
N GLU A 164 -22.88 2.39 26.31
CA GLU A 164 -24.13 1.63 26.25
C GLU A 164 -25.37 2.52 26.09
N ASN A 165 -25.37 3.70 26.73
CA ASN A 165 -26.51 4.63 26.74
C ASN A 165 -26.23 5.95 25.98
N GLY A 166 -25.19 5.97 25.15
CA GLY A 166 -24.79 7.15 24.41
C GLY A 166 -25.83 7.62 23.39
N THR A 167 -26.16 8.91 23.42
CA THR A 167 -27.14 9.51 22.49
C THR A 167 -26.53 10.63 21.65
N VAL A 168 -27.14 10.90 20.49
CA VAL A 168 -26.75 12.06 19.68
C VAL A 168 -27.08 13.36 20.39
N GLU A 169 -28.14 13.39 21.18
CA GLU A 169 -28.53 14.54 21.99
C GLU A 169 -27.45 14.87 23.03
N GLU A 170 -26.84 13.87 23.68
CA GLU A 170 -25.68 14.08 24.55
C GLU A 170 -24.43 14.50 23.76
N ALA A 171 -24.19 13.91 22.58
CA ALA A 171 -23.11 14.34 21.70
C ALA A 171 -23.24 15.82 21.29
N VAL A 172 -24.47 16.30 21.07
CA VAL A 172 -24.78 17.72 20.83
C VAL A 172 -24.48 18.57 22.08
N GLN A 173 -24.89 18.12 23.27
CA GLN A 173 -24.60 18.82 24.51
C GLN A 173 -23.08 18.99 24.72
N ARG A 174 -22.32 17.90 24.59
CA ARG A 174 -20.86 17.88 24.66
C ARG A 174 -20.24 18.78 23.60
N GLY A 175 -20.69 18.66 22.35
CA GLY A 175 -20.22 19.48 21.24
C GLY A 175 -20.39 20.99 21.48
N ARG A 176 -21.54 21.42 22.02
CA ARG A 176 -21.75 22.83 22.39
C ARG A 176 -20.80 23.30 23.48
N ALA A 177 -20.60 22.47 24.52
CA ALA A 177 -19.67 22.77 25.60
C ALA A 177 -18.23 22.91 25.07
N PHE A 178 -17.81 22.02 24.15
CA PHE A 178 -16.48 22.05 23.55
C PHE A 178 -16.27 23.27 22.64
N LEU A 179 -17.26 23.63 21.81
CA LEU A 179 -17.22 24.86 21.01
C LEU A 179 -17.11 26.10 21.91
N ASN A 180 -17.87 26.17 23.00
CA ASN A 180 -17.79 27.25 23.98
C ASN A 180 -16.42 27.32 24.66
N ALA A 181 -15.77 26.18 24.89
CA ALA A 181 -14.42 26.09 25.43
C ALA A 181 -13.31 26.44 24.41
N GLY A 182 -13.66 26.67 23.13
CA GLY A 182 -12.75 27.11 22.09
C GLY A 182 -12.36 26.04 21.07
N ALA A 183 -13.00 24.87 21.06
CA ALA A 183 -12.84 23.91 19.97
C ALA A 183 -13.21 24.54 18.62
N THR A 184 -12.49 24.13 17.57
CA THR A 184 -12.80 24.55 16.19
C THR A 184 -13.84 23.63 15.56
N THR A 185 -13.72 22.32 15.76
CA THR A 185 -14.69 21.34 15.25
C THR A 185 -14.97 20.25 16.27
N ILE A 186 -16.15 19.64 16.15
CA ILE A 186 -16.62 18.55 17.01
C ILE A 186 -16.62 17.25 16.22
N PHE A 187 -15.85 16.27 16.69
CA PHE A 187 -15.79 14.94 16.11
C PHE A 187 -16.60 13.95 16.92
N VAL A 188 -17.73 13.51 16.39
CA VAL A 188 -18.46 12.37 16.96
C VAL A 188 -17.93 11.09 16.31
N TRP A 189 -17.20 10.27 17.07
CA TRP A 189 -16.50 9.09 16.52
C TRP A 189 -17.47 8.08 15.87
N GLY A 190 -18.68 7.99 16.42
CA GLY A 190 -19.71 7.02 16.04
C GLY A 190 -19.92 5.98 17.12
N GLY A 191 -20.77 4.99 16.84
CA GLY A 191 -21.11 3.97 17.84
C GLY A 191 -20.37 2.63 17.74
N PRO A 192 -20.75 1.66 18.59
CA PRO A 192 -20.05 0.39 18.75
C PRO A 192 -19.98 -0.42 17.46
N SER A 193 -19.05 -1.38 17.42
CA SER A 193 -18.79 -2.24 16.25
C SER A 193 -18.49 -1.48 14.96
N GLY A 194 -18.06 -0.22 15.07
CA GLY A 194 -17.76 0.61 13.91
C GLY A 194 -18.98 0.98 13.07
N ARG A 195 -20.18 1.07 13.68
CA ARG A 195 -21.40 1.50 12.98
C ARG A 195 -21.30 2.92 12.41
N GLY A 196 -20.37 3.73 12.92
CA GLY A 196 -20.20 5.12 12.53
C GLY A 196 -21.39 5.98 12.95
N VAL A 197 -21.70 6.99 12.13
CA VAL A 197 -22.85 7.88 12.27
C VAL A 197 -23.69 7.83 10.99
N SER A 198 -25.01 7.69 11.14
CA SER A 198 -25.96 7.71 10.03
C SER A 198 -26.16 9.13 9.47
N SER A 199 -26.70 9.25 8.26
CA SER A 199 -27.01 10.56 7.65
C SER A 199 -27.95 11.41 8.53
N ALA A 200 -28.94 10.79 9.19
CA ALA A 200 -29.85 11.47 10.08
C ALA A 200 -29.15 11.98 11.36
N GLU A 201 -28.27 11.18 11.95
CA GLU A 201 -27.45 11.60 13.11
C GLU A 201 -26.50 12.74 12.71
N VAL A 202 -25.84 12.66 11.55
CA VAL A 202 -24.98 13.73 11.02
C VAL A 202 -25.77 15.02 10.79
N LYS A 203 -26.98 14.94 10.20
CA LYS A 203 -27.82 16.12 9.97
C LYS A 203 -28.19 16.81 11.27
N LYS A 204 -28.59 16.04 12.30
CA LYS A 204 -28.87 16.57 13.65
C LYS A 204 -27.66 17.29 14.23
N LEU A 205 -26.48 16.68 14.13
CA LEU A 205 -25.22 17.26 14.63
C LEU A 205 -24.88 18.56 13.90
N VAL A 206 -24.97 18.58 12.57
CA VAL A 206 -24.71 19.78 11.76
C VAL A 206 -25.66 20.92 12.15
N ASP A 207 -26.96 20.64 12.24
CA ASP A 207 -27.97 21.64 12.58
C ASP A 207 -27.73 22.22 13.98
N ALA A 208 -27.38 21.38 14.94
CA ALA A 208 -27.21 21.78 16.33
C ALA A 208 -25.87 22.46 16.66
N LEU A 209 -24.84 22.24 15.82
CA LEU A 209 -23.45 22.68 16.02
C LEU A 209 -22.97 23.66 14.93
N GLY A 210 -23.88 24.20 14.12
CA GLY A 210 -23.57 25.18 13.07
C GLY A 210 -22.66 24.62 11.97
N GLY A 211 -22.73 23.31 11.72
CA GLY A 211 -21.91 22.61 10.73
C GLY A 211 -20.43 22.43 11.07
N MET A 212 -19.98 22.85 12.26
CA MET A 212 -18.61 22.64 12.75
C MET A 212 -18.40 21.19 13.24
N VAL A 213 -18.79 20.24 12.40
CA VAL A 213 -18.76 18.81 12.66
C VAL A 213 -17.61 18.18 11.87
N ASN A 214 -16.97 17.19 12.48
CA ASN A 214 -16.08 16.25 11.84
C ASN A 214 -16.74 14.87 11.80
N VAL A 215 -16.73 14.21 10.65
CA VAL A 215 -17.25 12.86 10.46
C VAL A 215 -16.12 11.92 10.04
N LYS A 216 -16.06 10.73 10.65
CA LYS A 216 -15.20 9.66 10.18
C LYS A 216 -15.75 9.05 8.89
N MET A 217 -15.02 9.17 7.79
CA MET A 217 -15.37 8.45 6.56
C MET A 217 -14.80 7.03 6.61
N ASN A 218 -15.65 6.03 6.42
CA ASN A 218 -15.23 4.64 6.23
C ASN A 218 -15.12 4.35 4.74
N LEU A 219 -14.08 3.63 4.30
CA LEU A 219 -13.87 3.30 2.88
C LEU A 219 -14.62 2.03 2.44
N ARG A 220 -15.60 1.58 3.23
CA ARG A 220 -16.41 0.37 2.99
C ARG A 220 -17.76 0.76 2.39
N ASP A 221 -18.34 -0.14 1.61
CA ASP A 221 -19.69 0.02 1.08
C ASP A 221 -20.73 0.17 2.20
N GLY A 222 -21.77 0.95 1.93
CA GLY A 222 -22.86 1.22 2.87
C GLY A 222 -22.60 2.35 3.88
N PHE A 223 -21.43 2.98 3.84
CA PHE A 223 -21.12 4.18 4.62
C PHE A 223 -21.20 5.45 3.78
N LEU A 224 -21.35 6.60 4.45
CA LEU A 224 -21.44 7.90 3.79
C LEU A 224 -20.16 8.23 3.03
N GLY A 225 -20.31 8.58 1.76
CA GLY A 225 -19.23 9.08 0.92
C GLY A 225 -19.00 10.59 1.05
N VAL A 226 -17.91 11.10 0.47
CA VAL A 226 -17.55 12.53 0.52
C VAL A 226 -18.67 13.45 0.03
N LYS A 227 -19.36 13.06 -1.05
CA LYS A 227 -20.46 13.85 -1.63
C LYS A 227 -21.60 14.01 -0.63
N GLU A 228 -22.05 12.91 -0.04
CA GLU A 228 -23.16 12.89 0.92
C GLU A 228 -22.79 13.67 2.19
N ILE A 229 -21.58 13.47 2.72
CA ILE A 229 -21.09 14.20 3.90
C ILE A 229 -21.03 15.71 3.62
N ARG A 230 -20.59 16.12 2.42
CA ARG A 230 -20.58 17.52 2.00
C ARG A 230 -21.98 18.10 1.95
N GLU A 231 -22.93 17.41 1.31
CA GLU A 231 -24.33 17.84 1.18
C GLU A 231 -25.02 17.96 2.55
N LEU A 232 -24.58 17.18 3.54
CA LEU A 232 -25.06 17.29 4.91
C LEU A 232 -24.54 18.52 5.67
N GLY A 233 -23.58 19.29 5.13
CA GLY A 233 -23.12 20.56 5.71
C GLY A 233 -21.92 20.46 6.67
N VAL A 234 -21.18 19.36 6.62
CA VAL A 234 -20.03 19.07 7.50
C VAL A 234 -18.81 19.93 7.14
N ALA A 235 -17.99 20.30 8.15
CA ALA A 235 -16.79 21.13 7.98
C ALA A 235 -15.48 20.34 7.88
N ARG A 236 -15.44 19.09 8.34
CA ARG A 236 -14.25 18.24 8.32
C ARG A 236 -14.59 16.76 8.11
N ILE A 237 -13.73 16.05 7.40
CA ILE A 237 -13.77 14.60 7.23
C ILE A 237 -12.43 14.03 7.65
N SER A 238 -12.42 13.20 8.69
CA SER A 238 -11.25 12.39 9.07
C SER A 238 -11.40 10.99 8.46
N VAL A 239 -10.35 10.45 7.85
CA VAL A 239 -10.35 9.06 7.35
C VAL A 239 -9.92 8.06 8.43
N GLY A 240 -9.20 8.52 9.46
CA GLY A 240 -8.72 7.67 10.55
C GLY A 240 -7.86 6.51 10.01
N PRO A 241 -8.03 5.27 10.52
CA PRO A 241 -7.14 4.15 10.20
C PRO A 241 -7.39 3.50 8.83
N GLU A 242 -8.32 3.99 8.01
CA GLU A 242 -8.74 3.27 6.80
C GLU A 242 -7.61 3.14 5.77
N LEU A 243 -6.74 4.15 5.63
CA LEU A 243 -5.59 4.05 4.72
C LEU A 243 -4.52 3.09 5.22
N TRP A 244 -4.28 3.03 6.53
CA TRP A 244 -3.39 2.04 7.12
C TRP A 244 -3.92 0.62 6.85
N ARG A 245 -5.23 0.39 7.07
CA ARG A 245 -5.87 -0.92 6.79
C ARG A 245 -5.75 -1.32 5.32
N ALA A 246 -5.99 -0.38 4.41
CA ALA A 246 -5.84 -0.61 2.98
C ALA A 246 -4.38 -0.95 2.61
N ALA A 247 -3.41 -0.24 3.19
CA ALA A 247 -1.99 -0.50 2.98
C ALA A 247 -1.59 -1.89 3.51
N MET A 248 -2.04 -2.27 4.71
CA MET A 248 -1.74 -3.58 5.29
C MET A 248 -2.37 -4.72 4.49
N LYS A 249 -3.60 -4.56 4.00
CA LYS A 249 -4.23 -5.53 3.10
C LYS A 249 -3.39 -5.74 1.83
N ALA A 250 -3.01 -4.66 1.15
CA ALA A 250 -2.21 -4.73 -0.07
C ALA A 250 -0.80 -5.28 0.19
N PHE A 251 -0.19 -4.93 1.33
CA PHE A 251 1.10 -5.45 1.74
C PHE A 251 1.05 -6.96 1.95
N THR A 252 0.06 -7.46 2.70
CA THR A 252 -0.14 -8.89 2.94
C THR A 252 -0.36 -9.65 1.63
N GLU A 253 -1.28 -9.19 0.78
CA GLU A 253 -1.55 -9.83 -0.52
C GLU A 253 -0.28 -9.91 -1.38
N ARG A 254 0.52 -8.83 -1.39
CA ARG A 254 1.77 -8.82 -2.16
C ARG A 254 2.85 -9.70 -1.54
N ALA A 255 2.94 -9.73 -0.21
CA ALA A 255 3.88 -10.59 0.50
C ALA A 255 3.57 -12.07 0.25
N GLU A 256 2.30 -12.47 0.31
CA GLU A 256 1.85 -13.84 -0.01
C GLU A 256 2.20 -14.22 -1.44
N GLN A 257 1.95 -13.34 -2.41
CA GLN A 257 2.34 -13.58 -3.81
C GLN A 257 3.85 -13.80 -3.97
N VAL A 258 4.67 -12.99 -3.30
CA VAL A 258 6.13 -13.09 -3.37
C VAL A 258 6.63 -14.37 -2.70
N LEU A 259 6.09 -14.72 -1.53
CA LEU A 259 6.46 -15.93 -0.80
C LEU A 259 5.99 -17.23 -1.50
N ALA A 260 4.91 -17.15 -2.28
CA ALA A 260 4.43 -18.25 -3.10
C ALA A 260 5.26 -18.49 -4.37
N ILE A 261 6.23 -17.61 -4.70
CA ILE A 261 7.14 -17.83 -5.83
C ILE A 261 7.99 -19.08 -5.51
N PRO A 262 7.90 -20.16 -6.30
CA PRO A 262 8.70 -21.36 -6.04
C PRO A 262 10.20 -21.04 -6.06
N ALA A 263 10.93 -21.48 -5.04
CA ALA A 263 12.39 -21.34 -4.96
C ALA A 263 13.12 -21.93 -6.17
N THR A 264 12.51 -22.94 -6.80
CA THR A 264 12.90 -23.44 -8.10
C THR A 264 11.93 -22.88 -9.12
N ASN A 265 12.31 -21.79 -9.80
CA ASN A 265 11.71 -21.50 -11.09
C ASN A 265 12.19 -22.61 -12.05
N PRO A 266 11.36 -23.53 -12.57
CA PRO A 266 11.71 -24.14 -13.84
C PRO A 266 11.71 -22.97 -14.83
N ILE A 267 12.89 -22.54 -15.25
CA ILE A 267 13.03 -21.36 -16.13
C ILE A 267 12.18 -21.52 -17.39
N TYR A 268 11.73 -22.74 -17.71
CA TYR A 268 10.88 -23.03 -18.86
C TYR A 268 9.90 -24.17 -18.57
N ALA A 269 8.83 -23.91 -17.81
CA ALA A 269 7.65 -24.77 -17.85
C ALA A 269 6.74 -24.28 -18.99
N GLY A 270 6.54 -25.11 -20.03
CA GLY A 270 5.72 -24.76 -21.20
C GLY A 270 6.48 -24.59 -22.52
N ILE A 271 7.82 -24.76 -22.53
CA ILE A 271 8.54 -24.87 -23.82
C ILE A 271 8.19 -26.21 -24.47
N SER A 272 7.74 -26.13 -25.72
CA SER A 272 7.66 -27.28 -26.61
C SER A 272 8.59 -27.05 -27.79
N ILE A 273 9.43 -28.03 -28.08
CA ILE A 273 10.27 -28.01 -29.27
C ILE A 273 9.53 -28.78 -30.34
N THR A 274 9.39 -28.16 -31.51
CA THR A 274 8.88 -28.82 -32.71
C THR A 274 10.02 -28.91 -33.71
N ALA A 275 10.47 -30.13 -33.97
CA ALA A 275 11.41 -30.40 -35.06
C ALA A 275 10.60 -30.64 -36.34
N VAL A 276 10.90 -29.90 -37.40
CA VAL A 276 10.29 -30.05 -38.73
C VAL A 276 11.39 -30.44 -39.72
N PHE A 277 11.20 -31.59 -40.36
CA PHE A 277 12.11 -32.09 -41.40
C PHE A 277 11.56 -31.71 -42.76
N ILE A 278 12.37 -31.07 -43.60
CA ILE A 278 11.95 -30.57 -44.91
C ILE A 278 12.86 -31.16 -46.00
N ASP A 279 12.27 -31.77 -47.03
CA ASP A 279 13.02 -32.30 -48.17
C ASP A 279 13.59 -31.19 -49.07
N ASN A 280 14.38 -31.57 -50.07
CA ASN A 280 15.00 -30.65 -51.02
C ASN A 280 13.98 -29.87 -51.89
N ALA A 281 12.70 -30.28 -51.89
CA ALA A 281 11.61 -29.62 -52.61
C ALA A 281 10.77 -28.69 -51.71
N GLY A 282 11.08 -28.59 -50.41
CA GLY A 282 10.36 -27.74 -49.47
C GLY A 282 9.17 -28.44 -48.76
N THR A 283 9.03 -29.76 -48.89
CA THR A 283 7.92 -30.52 -48.32
C THR A 283 8.22 -30.97 -46.89
N ILE A 284 7.28 -30.79 -45.96
CA ILE A 284 7.40 -31.28 -44.58
C ILE A 284 7.26 -32.81 -44.56
N ILE A 285 8.30 -33.51 -44.10
CA ILE A 285 8.37 -34.97 -44.06
C ILE A 285 7.94 -35.52 -42.69
N LEU A 286 8.25 -34.80 -41.60
CA LEU A 286 7.94 -35.22 -40.23
C LEU A 286 7.89 -34.02 -39.30
N ALA A 287 6.91 -34.00 -38.39
CA ALA A 287 6.81 -33.06 -37.28
C ALA A 287 6.63 -33.83 -35.97
N THR A 288 7.52 -33.61 -35.00
CA THR A 288 7.38 -34.20 -33.66
C THR A 288 7.45 -33.12 -32.59
N LYS A 289 6.55 -33.19 -31.61
CA LYS A 289 6.42 -32.23 -30.51
C LYS A 289 6.71 -32.93 -29.19
N TRP A 290 7.66 -32.41 -28.43
CA TRP A 290 8.07 -33.01 -27.15
C TRP A 290 7.90 -31.99 -26.01
N PRO A 291 7.28 -32.36 -24.87
CA PRO A 291 7.32 -31.56 -23.67
C PRO A 291 8.71 -31.69 -23.00
N ILE A 292 9.32 -30.57 -22.60
CA ILE A 292 10.64 -30.59 -21.96
C ILE A 292 10.60 -29.80 -20.66
N ILE A 293 11.21 -30.34 -19.61
CA ILE A 293 11.51 -29.66 -18.34
C ILE A 293 13.01 -29.36 -18.32
N ILE A 294 13.40 -28.09 -18.38
CA ILE A 294 14.82 -27.68 -18.49
C ILE A 294 15.43 -27.46 -17.09
N ARG A 295 16.59 -28.10 -16.83
CA ARG A 295 17.52 -27.75 -15.74
C ARG A 295 18.85 -27.29 -16.36
N ARG A 296 19.56 -26.33 -15.73
CA ARG A 296 20.61 -25.46 -16.32
C ARG A 296 21.66 -26.12 -17.26
N SER A 297 22.07 -25.31 -18.24
CA SER A 297 23.33 -25.24 -19.03
C SER A 297 23.89 -26.45 -19.81
N THR A 298 23.03 -27.33 -20.33
CA THR A 298 23.41 -28.32 -21.38
C THR A 298 22.39 -28.38 -22.53
N PHE A 299 21.63 -27.29 -22.71
CA PHE A 299 20.39 -27.25 -23.50
C PHE A 299 20.58 -27.48 -25.01
N VAL A 300 21.54 -26.80 -25.63
CA VAL A 300 21.66 -26.84 -27.10
C VAL A 300 22.25 -28.17 -27.59
N ARG A 301 23.28 -28.69 -26.89
CA ARG A 301 24.00 -29.90 -27.34
C ARG A 301 23.17 -31.18 -27.19
N SER A 302 22.47 -31.35 -26.07
CA SER A 302 21.69 -32.57 -25.79
C SER A 302 20.41 -32.67 -26.64
N THR A 303 19.78 -31.53 -26.93
CA THR A 303 18.56 -31.46 -27.75
C THR A 303 18.85 -31.75 -29.22
N ILE A 304 19.94 -31.18 -29.76
CA ILE A 304 20.38 -31.44 -31.14
C ILE A 304 20.79 -32.91 -31.30
N ALA A 305 21.51 -33.49 -30.33
CA ALA A 305 21.89 -34.90 -30.34
C ALA A 305 20.67 -35.85 -30.36
N ARG A 306 19.63 -35.54 -29.55
CA ARG A 306 18.38 -36.31 -29.55
C ARG A 306 17.59 -36.18 -30.85
N ALA A 307 17.48 -34.97 -31.41
CA ALA A 307 16.85 -34.74 -32.70
C ALA A 307 17.56 -35.50 -33.83
N ALA A 308 18.90 -35.52 -33.82
CA ALA A 308 19.71 -36.28 -34.74
C ALA A 308 19.54 -37.81 -34.58
N SER A 309 19.34 -38.31 -33.36
CA SER A 309 19.09 -39.74 -33.10
C SER A 309 17.68 -40.22 -33.46
N ALA A 310 16.71 -39.30 -33.53
CA ALA A 310 15.32 -39.59 -33.91
C ALA A 310 15.09 -39.54 -35.43
N THR A 311 16.12 -39.18 -36.20
CA THR A 311 16.10 -39.12 -37.66
C THR A 311 15.79 -40.51 -38.22
N PRO A 312 14.68 -40.70 -38.96
CA PRO A 312 14.39 -41.97 -39.60
C PRO A 312 15.53 -42.37 -40.55
N ALA A 313 15.78 -43.66 -40.71
CA ALA A 313 16.78 -44.20 -41.65
C ALA A 313 16.56 -43.82 -43.14
N GLN A 314 15.53 -43.00 -43.44
CA GLN A 314 15.11 -42.56 -44.76
C GLN A 314 15.44 -41.08 -45.06
N VAL A 315 16.18 -40.38 -44.20
CA VAL A 315 16.58 -38.99 -44.47
C VAL A 315 17.73 -38.97 -45.49
N GLY A 316 17.40 -38.62 -46.73
CA GLY A 316 18.32 -38.57 -47.86
C GLY A 316 19.33 -37.42 -47.77
N VAL A 317 20.42 -37.56 -48.54
CA VAL A 317 21.46 -36.54 -48.69
C VAL A 317 20.84 -35.21 -49.15
N GLY A 318 21.12 -34.12 -48.41
CA GLY A 318 20.63 -32.77 -48.71
C GLY A 318 19.49 -32.27 -47.82
N THR A 319 18.88 -33.13 -47.00
CA THR A 319 17.74 -32.77 -46.14
C THR A 319 18.08 -31.65 -45.15
N GLN A 320 17.21 -30.63 -45.07
CA GLN A 320 17.31 -29.55 -44.10
C GLN A 320 16.50 -29.87 -42.85
N VAL A 321 17.08 -29.65 -41.67
CA VAL A 321 16.41 -29.81 -40.38
C VAL A 321 16.17 -28.43 -39.78
N VAL A 322 14.90 -28.10 -39.56
CA VAL A 322 14.50 -26.85 -38.92
C VAL A 322 14.03 -27.18 -37.50
N ILE A 323 14.75 -26.68 -36.51
CA ILE A 323 14.36 -26.81 -35.10
C ILE A 323 13.71 -25.51 -34.67
N VAL A 324 12.41 -25.55 -34.37
CA VAL A 324 11.68 -24.40 -33.85
C VAL A 324 11.54 -24.56 -32.34
N VAL A 325 12.15 -23.63 -31.60
CA VAL A 325 12.02 -23.54 -30.15
C VAL A 325 11.03 -22.43 -29.84
N VAL A 326 9.90 -22.79 -29.22
CA VAL A 326 8.84 -21.85 -28.84
C VAL A 326 8.90 -21.63 -27.34
N GLU A 327 9.26 -20.40 -26.94
CA GLU A 327 9.29 -19.93 -25.56
C GLU A 327 8.01 -19.13 -25.26
N GLY A 328 6.96 -19.84 -24.81
CA GLY A 328 5.64 -19.24 -24.58
C GLY A 328 4.96 -18.71 -25.87
N GLU A 329 4.02 -17.78 -25.74
CA GLU A 329 3.26 -17.24 -26.88
C GLU A 329 3.98 -16.15 -27.69
N THR A 330 5.18 -15.70 -27.29
CA THR A 330 5.75 -14.44 -27.80
C THR A 330 7.21 -14.47 -28.25
N LYS A 331 7.95 -15.58 -28.11
CA LYS A 331 9.32 -15.69 -28.65
C LYS A 331 9.54 -17.00 -29.40
N VAL A 332 9.99 -16.88 -30.64
CA VAL A 332 10.33 -18.00 -31.53
C VAL A 332 11.79 -17.86 -31.94
N ALA A 333 12.60 -18.87 -31.65
CA ALA A 333 13.94 -19.01 -32.23
C ALA A 333 13.90 -20.12 -33.29
N VAL A 334 14.35 -19.80 -34.50
CA VAL A 334 14.42 -20.76 -35.61
C VAL A 334 15.89 -21.11 -35.83
N VAL A 335 16.27 -22.35 -35.54
CA VAL A 335 17.62 -22.84 -35.78
C VAL A 335 17.62 -23.68 -37.06
N HIS A 336 18.31 -23.20 -38.09
CA HIS A 336 18.54 -23.94 -39.32
C HIS A 336 19.77 -24.84 -39.18
N VAL A 337 19.58 -26.15 -39.27
CA VAL A 337 20.68 -27.13 -39.29
C VAL A 337 20.71 -27.81 -40.65
N SER A 338 21.74 -27.54 -41.44
CA SER A 338 21.99 -28.24 -42.71
C SER A 338 22.87 -29.45 -42.48
N VAL A 339 22.35 -30.65 -42.70
CA VAL A 339 23.13 -31.90 -42.60
C VAL A 339 23.83 -32.15 -43.93
N ARG A 340 25.15 -31.98 -43.97
CA ARG A 340 25.99 -32.41 -45.10
C ARG A 340 26.70 -33.72 -44.73
N THR A 341 26.26 -34.84 -45.29
CA THR A 341 27.06 -36.07 -45.25
C THR A 341 28.10 -36.02 -46.37
N GLN A 342 29.38 -36.27 -46.06
CA GLN A 342 30.37 -36.55 -47.09
C GLN A 342 30.02 -37.91 -47.71
N ALA A 343 30.01 -37.96 -49.05
CA ALA A 343 29.66 -39.15 -49.81
C ALA A 343 30.54 -40.36 -49.40
N GLY A 344 29.91 -41.41 -48.89
CA GLY A 344 30.55 -42.67 -48.50
C GLY A 344 29.72 -43.39 -47.45
N ALA A 345 29.52 -44.71 -47.61
CA ALA A 345 28.59 -45.54 -46.85
C ALA A 345 28.67 -45.37 -45.31
N LEU A 346 27.52 -45.53 -44.64
CA LEU A 346 27.41 -45.55 -43.18
C LEU A 346 28.27 -46.68 -42.59
N PRO A 347 29.21 -46.43 -41.66
CA PRO A 347 29.97 -47.51 -41.03
C PRO A 347 29.07 -48.28 -40.03
N HIS A 348 29.14 -49.60 -40.08
CA HIS A 348 28.57 -50.46 -39.03
C HIS A 348 29.37 -50.28 -37.72
N PRO A 349 28.70 -50.24 -36.55
CA PRO A 349 29.39 -50.13 -35.27
C PRO A 349 30.23 -51.41 -35.00
N PRO A 350 31.43 -51.28 -34.41
CA PRO A 350 32.20 -52.44 -33.96
C PRO A 350 31.40 -53.26 -32.93
N ALA A 351 31.61 -54.58 -32.92
CA ALA A 351 30.89 -55.49 -32.02
C ALA A 351 31.07 -55.07 -30.55
N GLY A 352 29.95 -54.78 -29.87
CA GLY A 352 29.91 -54.41 -28.45
C GLY A 352 29.59 -52.94 -28.16
N GLN A 353 29.44 -52.07 -29.18
CA GLN A 353 29.00 -50.69 -29.00
C GLN A 353 27.62 -50.46 -29.65
N THR A 354 26.78 -49.65 -29.01
CA THR A 354 25.52 -49.23 -29.62
C THR A 354 25.79 -48.12 -30.63
N ALA A 355 24.99 -48.04 -31.70
CA ALA A 355 25.07 -46.98 -32.69
C ALA A 355 24.84 -45.56 -32.10
N ALA A 356 24.61 -45.41 -30.79
CA ALA A 356 24.56 -44.10 -30.15
C ALA A 356 25.95 -43.59 -29.72
N SER A 357 26.86 -44.47 -29.28
CA SER A 357 28.15 -44.06 -28.71
C SER A 357 29.19 -43.70 -29.78
N VAL A 358 29.17 -44.36 -30.94
CA VAL A 358 30.09 -44.08 -32.06
C VAL A 358 29.81 -42.71 -32.70
N TRP A 359 28.57 -42.22 -32.60
CA TRP A 359 28.12 -40.97 -33.23
C TRP A 359 28.37 -39.73 -32.37
N GLU A 360 28.61 -39.93 -31.08
CA GLU A 360 28.87 -38.85 -30.12
C GLU A 360 30.29 -38.29 -30.28
N GLU A 361 31.28 -39.12 -30.66
CA GLU A 361 32.68 -38.70 -30.84
C GLU A 361 33.03 -38.23 -32.27
N ASP A 362 32.55 -38.90 -33.32
CA ASP A 362 32.99 -38.60 -34.70
C ASP A 362 32.29 -37.37 -35.30
N VAL A 363 31.03 -37.11 -34.94
CA VAL A 363 30.29 -35.93 -35.41
C VAL A 363 30.85 -34.66 -34.75
N VAL A 364 31.15 -34.69 -33.45
CA VAL A 364 31.61 -33.51 -32.71
C VAL A 364 33.03 -33.08 -33.10
N ASN A 365 33.91 -34.00 -33.49
CA ASN A 365 35.33 -33.70 -33.73
C ASN A 365 35.73 -33.50 -35.21
N LYS A 366 34.98 -34.02 -36.19
CA LYS A 366 35.37 -33.92 -37.62
C LYS A 366 34.51 -32.99 -38.48
N SER A 367 33.31 -32.63 -38.03
CA SER A 367 32.49 -31.63 -38.71
C SER A 367 32.81 -30.26 -38.12
N GLY A 368 33.39 -29.36 -38.91
CA GLY A 368 33.49 -27.94 -38.56
C GLY A 368 32.10 -27.32 -38.44
N PHE A 369 31.44 -27.51 -37.30
CA PHE A 369 30.15 -26.91 -36.97
C PHE A 369 30.34 -25.44 -36.64
N GLY A 370 30.08 -24.57 -37.61
CA GLY A 370 29.83 -23.15 -37.35
C GLY A 370 28.42 -22.97 -36.77
N VAL A 371 28.31 -22.55 -35.52
CA VAL A 371 27.05 -22.09 -34.94
C VAL A 371 26.84 -20.64 -35.39
N GLY A 372 26.02 -20.45 -36.42
CA GLY A 372 25.47 -19.13 -36.75
C GLY A 372 24.16 -18.91 -35.99
N VAL A 373 24.09 -17.85 -35.21
CA VAL A 373 22.84 -17.32 -34.65
C VAL A 373 22.53 -16.09 -35.51
N ASP A 374 21.46 -16.14 -36.29
CA ASP A 374 20.82 -14.93 -36.82
C ASP A 374 19.68 -14.52 -35.89
#